data_AF-A0A2N2F7J7-F1
#
_entry.id   AF-A0A2N2F7J7-F1
#
_cell.length_a   1.000
_cell.length_b   1.000
_cell.length_c   1.000
_cell.angle_alpha   90.00
_cell.angle_beta   90.00
_cell.angle_gamma   90.00
#
_symmetry.space_group_name_H-M   'P 1'
#
loop_
_entity.id
_entity.type
_entity.pdbx_description
1 polymer ?
#
loop_
_entity_poly.entity_id
_entity_poly.type
_entity_poly.pdbx_seq_one_letter_code
_entity_poly.pdbx_strand_id
1 'polypeptide(L)'
;FQQLNSSTISGILSPGITLGEGLENLKTIAAKVLPEGYSIDYSGESRQYIKESSALLITFAFAMIIIFLCLAALFESFRDPIIVLVSVPMSICGALIFISLGVGDASLNIYTEVGLVTLIGLISKHGILIVQFANDLQREGKAKREAIEQAAATRLRPILMTTAAMVLGVMPLVFADGAGAAGRYNMGLVITTGIAIGTLFTLFVVPVMYLILAHDHAKDSIAISDTKSF
;
A
#
# COMPACT_ATOMS: atom_id res chain seq x y z
N PHE A 1 1.80 -25.44 -27.56
CA PHE A 1 1.89 -24.30 -26.63
C PHE A 1 3.30 -23.74 -26.72
N GLN A 2 3.50 -22.43 -26.95
CA GLN A 2 4.83 -21.83 -27.23
C GLN A 2 5.66 -22.66 -28.24
N GLN A 3 5.06 -23.02 -29.38
CA GLN A 3 5.68 -23.84 -30.46
C GLN A 3 6.06 -25.29 -30.11
N LEU A 4 5.75 -25.78 -28.90
CA LEU A 4 5.92 -27.19 -28.51
C LEU A 4 4.60 -27.97 -28.58
N ASN A 5 4.68 -29.30 -28.77
CA ASN A 5 3.54 -30.20 -28.64
C ASN A 5 2.96 -30.10 -27.23
N SER A 6 1.66 -29.85 -27.13
CA SER A 6 0.99 -29.59 -25.85
C SER A 6 -0.44 -30.09 -25.87
N SER A 7 -0.92 -30.52 -24.71
CA SER A 7 -2.35 -30.76 -24.47
C SER A 7 -2.83 -29.80 -23.39
N THR A 8 -3.92 -29.08 -23.64
CA THR A 8 -4.44 -28.07 -22.73
C THR A 8 -5.52 -28.69 -21.85
N ILE A 9 -5.36 -28.53 -20.53
CA ILE A 9 -6.37 -28.93 -19.54
C ILE A 9 -6.98 -27.66 -18.96
N SER A 10 -8.30 -27.58 -18.91
CA SER A 10 -9.04 -26.44 -18.36
C SER A 10 -10.05 -26.93 -17.33
N GLY A 11 -10.24 -26.14 -16.28
CA GLY A 11 -11.14 -26.46 -15.17
C GLY A 11 -11.61 -25.19 -14.47
N ILE A 12 -12.68 -25.33 -13.71
CA ILE A 12 -13.27 -24.26 -12.91
C ILE A 12 -12.98 -24.58 -11.44
N LEU A 13 -12.65 -23.58 -10.63
CA LEU A 13 -12.43 -23.76 -9.20
C LEU A 13 -13.77 -24.09 -8.51
N SER A 14 -13.72 -24.99 -7.53
CA SER A 14 -14.89 -25.21 -6.66
C SER A 14 -15.11 -23.99 -5.76
N PRO A 15 -16.37 -23.68 -5.38
CA PRO A 15 -16.66 -22.53 -4.50
C PRO A 15 -15.83 -22.59 -3.21
N GLY A 16 -15.15 -21.49 -2.88
CA GLY A 16 -14.33 -21.36 -1.67
C GLY A 16 -12.85 -21.80 -1.82
N ILE A 17 -12.43 -22.33 -2.97
CA ILE A 17 -11.03 -22.66 -3.24
C ILE A 17 -10.36 -21.51 -4.00
N THR A 18 -9.20 -21.06 -3.53
CA THR A 18 -8.45 -20.00 -4.21
C THR A 18 -7.74 -20.51 -5.46
N LEU A 19 -7.45 -19.61 -6.40
CA LEU A 19 -6.66 -19.96 -7.59
C LEU A 19 -5.29 -20.54 -7.23
N GLY A 20 -4.65 -20.01 -6.17
CA GLY A 20 -3.38 -20.52 -5.67
C GLY A 20 -3.47 -21.98 -5.22
N GLU A 21 -4.44 -22.31 -4.36
CA GLU A 21 -4.67 -23.67 -3.89
C GLU A 21 -5.03 -24.63 -5.03
N GLY A 22 -5.87 -24.17 -5.97
CA GLY A 22 -6.23 -24.95 -7.15
C GLY A 22 -5.02 -25.30 -8.02
N LEU A 23 -4.14 -24.32 -8.26
CA LEU A 23 -2.91 -24.50 -9.04
C LEU A 23 -1.89 -25.37 -8.30
N GLU A 24 -1.77 -25.23 -6.98
CA GLU A 24 -0.87 -26.05 -6.17
C GLU A 24 -1.32 -27.52 -6.12
N ASN A 25 -2.62 -27.75 -5.98
CA ASN A 25 -3.21 -29.09 -6.06
C ASN A 25 -2.99 -29.71 -7.44
N LEU A 26 -3.22 -28.93 -8.51
CA LEU A 26 -2.98 -29.38 -9.88
C LEU A 26 -1.49 -29.71 -10.09
N LYS A 27 -0.58 -28.86 -9.60
CA LYS A 27 0.87 -29.09 -9.65
C LYS A 27 1.28 -30.36 -8.89
N THR A 28 0.63 -30.64 -7.76
CA THR A 28 0.91 -31.83 -6.94
C THR A 28 0.43 -33.11 -7.61
N ILE A 29 -0.77 -33.09 -8.20
CA ILE A 29 -1.29 -34.21 -9.00
C ILE A 29 -0.42 -34.42 -10.22
N ALA A 30 -0.06 -33.34 -10.91
CA ALA A 30 0.78 -33.35 -12.08
C ALA A 30 2.15 -34.01 -11.78
N ALA A 31 2.79 -33.65 -10.68
CA ALA A 31 4.05 -34.24 -10.25
C ALA A 31 3.98 -35.76 -9.96
N LYS A 32 2.79 -36.30 -9.67
CA LYS A 32 2.58 -37.74 -9.42
C LYS A 32 2.23 -38.54 -10.68
N VAL A 33 1.59 -37.91 -11.66
CA VAL A 33 1.00 -38.60 -12.82
C VAL A 33 1.83 -38.41 -14.09
N LEU A 34 2.56 -37.30 -14.23
CA LEU A 34 3.31 -37.00 -15.44
C LEU A 34 4.63 -37.78 -15.51
N PRO A 35 4.94 -38.45 -16.65
CA PRO A 35 6.23 -39.06 -16.90
C PRO A 35 7.38 -38.04 -16.99
N GLU A 36 8.61 -38.50 -16.80
CA GLU A 36 9.81 -37.68 -17.01
C GLU A 36 9.86 -37.14 -18.47
N GLY A 37 10.19 -35.85 -18.61
CA GLY A 37 10.27 -35.16 -19.90
C GLY A 37 9.07 -34.26 -20.26
N TYR A 38 8.00 -34.27 -19.46
CA TYR A 38 6.89 -33.32 -19.62
C TYR A 38 7.14 -32.04 -18.81
N SER A 39 6.84 -30.88 -19.41
CA SER A 39 6.86 -29.58 -18.74
C SER A 39 5.44 -29.05 -18.55
N ILE A 40 5.21 -28.41 -17.40
CA ILE A 40 3.93 -27.75 -17.09
C ILE A 40 4.08 -26.28 -17.44
N ASP A 41 3.15 -25.75 -18.23
CA ASP A 41 3.04 -24.32 -18.44
C ASP A 41 1.58 -23.87 -18.31
N TYR A 42 1.39 -22.66 -17.80
CA TYR A 42 0.08 -22.08 -17.49
C TYR A 42 -0.35 -21.12 -18.60
N SER A 43 -1.66 -20.88 -18.74
CA SER A 43 -2.25 -19.92 -19.67
C SER A 43 -3.29 -19.03 -18.99
N GLY A 44 -3.62 -17.89 -19.59
CA GLY A 44 -4.65 -16.96 -19.09
C GLY A 44 -4.38 -16.48 -17.67
N GLU A 45 -5.43 -16.41 -16.85
CA GLU A 45 -5.40 -15.98 -15.44
C GLU A 45 -4.40 -16.78 -14.59
N SER A 46 -4.22 -18.08 -14.85
CA SER A 46 -3.27 -18.89 -14.08
C SER A 46 -1.82 -18.53 -14.35
N ARG A 47 -1.47 -18.21 -15.60
CA ARG A 47 -0.14 -17.68 -15.95
C ARG A 47 0.08 -16.33 -15.29
N GLN A 48 -0.96 -15.51 -15.30
CA GLN A 48 -0.93 -14.17 -14.73
C GLN A 48 -0.64 -14.25 -13.23
N TYR A 49 -1.40 -15.04 -12.49
CA TYR A 49 -1.19 -15.28 -11.06
C TYR A 49 0.23 -15.77 -10.72
N ILE A 50 0.75 -16.78 -11.45
CA ILE A 50 2.08 -17.35 -11.21
C ILE A 50 3.20 -16.34 -11.48
N LYS A 51 3.10 -15.57 -12.58
CA LYS A 51 4.14 -14.60 -12.97
C LYS A 51 4.10 -13.32 -12.12
N GLU A 52 2.91 -12.85 -11.78
CA GLU A 52 2.72 -11.56 -11.14
C GLU A 52 2.93 -11.64 -9.62
N SER A 53 2.63 -12.76 -8.98
CA SER A 53 2.77 -12.89 -7.52
C SER A 53 4.21 -12.68 -7.02
N SER A 54 5.23 -13.13 -7.75
CA SER A 54 6.64 -12.91 -7.35
C SER A 54 7.14 -11.50 -7.68
N ALA A 55 6.69 -10.95 -8.81
CA ALA A 55 7.11 -9.61 -9.23
C ALA A 55 6.52 -8.53 -8.31
N LEU A 56 5.27 -8.67 -7.92
CA LEU A 56 4.56 -7.74 -7.05
C LEU A 56 5.30 -7.54 -5.72
N LEU A 57 5.67 -8.62 -5.03
CA LEU A 57 6.37 -8.53 -3.73
C LEU A 57 7.73 -7.84 -3.86
N ILE A 58 8.47 -8.11 -4.95
CA ILE A 58 9.79 -7.50 -5.20
C ILE A 58 9.63 -6.01 -5.51
N THR A 59 8.76 -5.64 -6.45
CA THR A 59 8.50 -4.23 -6.81
C THR A 59 8.04 -3.45 -5.58
N PHE A 60 7.14 -4.03 -4.78
CA PHE A 60 6.61 -3.42 -3.57
C PHE A 60 7.69 -3.20 -2.51
N ALA A 61 8.56 -4.20 -2.27
CA ALA A 61 9.69 -4.07 -1.36
C ALA A 61 10.67 -2.97 -1.81
N PHE A 62 11.01 -2.92 -3.11
CA PHE A 62 11.84 -1.86 -3.67
C PHE A 62 11.21 -0.48 -3.50
N ALA A 63 9.91 -0.33 -3.77
CA ALA A 63 9.19 0.92 -3.59
C ALA A 63 9.23 1.38 -2.12
N MET A 64 9.01 0.47 -1.17
CA MET A 64 9.10 0.74 0.27
C MET A 64 10.49 1.20 0.69
N ILE A 65 11.55 0.56 0.19
CA ILE A 65 12.94 0.96 0.48
C ILE A 65 13.23 2.35 -0.06
N ILE A 66 12.87 2.64 -1.32
CA ILE A 66 13.10 3.95 -1.93
C ILE A 66 12.35 5.05 -1.18
N ILE A 67 11.09 4.81 -0.82
CA ILE A 67 10.28 5.75 -0.05
C ILE A 67 10.88 5.95 1.34
N PHE A 68 11.28 4.88 2.02
CA PHE A 68 11.97 4.98 3.31
C PHE A 68 13.22 5.85 3.24
N LEU A 69 14.10 5.62 2.26
CA LEU A 69 15.33 6.38 2.10
C LEU A 69 15.06 7.86 1.77
N CYS A 70 14.08 8.12 0.90
CA CYS A 70 13.65 9.48 0.57
C CYS A 70 13.10 10.21 1.80
N LEU A 71 12.28 9.54 2.61
CA LEU A 71 11.76 10.08 3.87
C LEU A 71 12.86 10.29 4.92
N ALA A 72 13.83 9.37 5.00
CA ALA A 72 14.93 9.48 5.92
C ALA A 72 15.80 10.71 5.60
N ALA A 73 16.02 10.97 4.30
CA ALA A 73 16.65 12.20 3.84
C ALA A 73 15.78 13.43 4.10
N LEU A 74 14.46 13.35 3.89
CA LEU A 74 13.52 14.45 4.11
C LEU A 74 13.46 14.92 5.58
N PHE A 75 13.41 13.98 6.52
CA PHE A 75 13.30 14.26 7.95
C PHE A 75 14.66 14.38 8.65
N GLU A 76 15.76 14.10 7.95
CA GLU A 76 17.10 13.93 8.53
C GLU A 76 17.10 12.95 9.72
N SER A 77 16.24 11.93 9.66
CA SER A 77 15.95 11.01 10.77
C SER A 77 15.53 9.64 10.25
N PHE A 78 15.97 8.57 10.91
CA PHE A 78 15.56 7.20 10.59
C PHE A 78 14.27 6.76 11.31
N ARG A 79 13.81 7.51 12.33
CA ARG A 79 12.63 7.15 13.13
C ARG A 79 11.33 7.66 12.52
N ASP A 80 11.36 8.90 12.05
CA ASP A 80 10.19 9.58 11.48
C ASP A 80 9.65 8.90 10.22
N PRO A 81 10.49 8.39 9.30
CA PRO A 81 10.04 7.56 8.18
C PRO A 81 9.26 6.32 8.62
N ILE A 82 9.69 5.65 9.69
CA ILE A 82 9.02 4.43 10.18
C ILE A 82 7.60 4.77 10.64
N ILE A 83 7.42 5.90 11.34
CA ILE A 83 6.12 6.37 11.81
C ILE A 83 5.17 6.60 10.62
N VAL A 84 5.66 7.21 9.55
CA VAL A 84 4.88 7.41 8.32
C VAL A 84 4.54 6.08 7.66
N LEU A 85 5.51 5.17 7.53
CA LEU A 85 5.34 3.91 6.82
C LEU A 85 4.37 2.93 7.49
N VAL A 86 4.08 3.09 8.79
CA VAL A 86 3.02 2.31 9.46
C VAL A 86 1.64 2.53 8.81
N SER A 87 1.41 3.69 8.19
CA SER A 87 0.16 3.96 7.47
C SER A 87 -0.03 3.14 6.20
N VAL A 88 1.08 2.69 5.58
CA VAL A 88 1.06 2.03 4.27
C VAL A 88 0.40 0.65 4.34
N PRO A 89 0.82 -0.29 5.23
CA PRO A 89 0.13 -1.57 5.37
C PRO A 89 -1.36 -1.42 5.68
N MET A 90 -1.74 -0.42 6.48
CA MET A 90 -3.14 -0.18 6.84
C MET A 90 -3.99 0.22 5.62
N SER A 91 -3.46 1.07 4.75
CA SER A 91 -4.11 1.45 3.48
C SER A 91 -4.25 0.25 2.54
N ILE A 92 -3.21 -0.58 2.45
CA ILE A 92 -3.21 -1.77 1.60
C ILE A 92 -4.23 -2.78 2.10
N CYS A 93 -4.32 -3.02 3.40
CA CYS A 93 -5.38 -3.86 3.98
C CYS A 93 -6.77 -3.32 3.60
N GLY A 94 -6.97 -2.00 3.67
CA GLY A 94 -8.20 -1.35 3.22
C GLY A 94 -8.55 -1.64 1.76
N ALA A 95 -7.57 -1.62 0.86
CA ALA A 95 -7.77 -1.96 -0.55
C ALA A 95 -8.03 -3.45 -0.78
N LEU A 96 -7.25 -4.32 -0.11
CA LEU A 96 -7.32 -5.77 -0.29
C LEU A 96 -8.63 -6.38 0.23
N ILE A 97 -9.26 -5.78 1.25
CA ILE A 97 -10.57 -6.23 1.74
C ILE A 97 -11.61 -6.25 0.62
N PHE A 98 -11.66 -5.21 -0.22
CA PHE A 98 -12.68 -5.11 -1.28
C PHE A 98 -12.40 -6.07 -2.45
N ILE A 99 -11.12 -6.28 -2.77
CA ILE A 99 -10.72 -7.31 -3.73
C ILE A 99 -11.09 -8.71 -3.19
N SER A 100 -10.78 -8.99 -1.92
CA SER A 100 -11.06 -10.29 -1.31
C SER A 100 -12.54 -10.58 -1.16
N LEU A 101 -13.38 -9.56 -1.03
CA LEU A 101 -14.84 -9.68 -1.00
C LEU A 101 -15.44 -9.88 -2.41
N GLY A 102 -14.63 -9.86 -3.47
CA GLY A 102 -15.09 -10.04 -4.84
C GLY A 102 -15.92 -8.88 -5.36
N VAL A 103 -15.71 -7.66 -4.84
CA VAL A 103 -16.46 -6.48 -5.30
C VAL A 103 -16.12 -6.20 -6.75
N GLY A 104 -17.12 -6.37 -7.63
CA GLY A 104 -17.02 -6.14 -9.08
C GLY A 104 -16.07 -7.10 -9.80
N ASP A 105 -15.98 -8.35 -9.34
CA ASP A 105 -15.10 -9.39 -9.92
C ASP A 105 -13.62 -8.97 -9.99
N ALA A 106 -13.19 -8.11 -9.06
CA ALA A 106 -11.82 -7.64 -9.00
C ALA A 106 -10.85 -8.77 -8.64
N SER A 107 -9.71 -8.80 -9.34
CA SER A 107 -8.64 -9.78 -9.13
C SER A 107 -7.30 -9.08 -8.89
N LEU A 108 -6.36 -9.79 -8.26
CA LEU A 108 -4.97 -9.35 -8.21
C LEU A 108 -4.33 -9.51 -9.58
N ASN A 109 -3.92 -8.39 -10.15
CA ASN A 109 -3.24 -8.29 -11.43
C ASN A 109 -2.29 -7.08 -11.49
N ILE A 110 -1.55 -6.89 -12.61
CA ILE A 110 -0.69 -5.72 -12.85
C ILE A 110 -1.38 -4.38 -12.58
N TYR A 111 -2.67 -4.21 -12.93
CA TYR A 111 -3.37 -2.95 -12.69
C TYR A 111 -3.60 -2.70 -11.20
N THR A 112 -3.91 -3.74 -10.43
CA THR A 112 -3.97 -3.62 -8.95
C THR A 112 -2.60 -3.34 -8.36
N GLU A 113 -1.51 -3.90 -8.90
CA GLU A 113 -0.14 -3.62 -8.44
C GLU A 113 0.21 -2.14 -8.62
N VAL A 114 -0.07 -1.57 -9.81
CA VAL A 114 0.12 -0.14 -10.06
C VAL A 114 -0.74 0.71 -9.11
N GLY A 115 -1.98 0.30 -8.86
CA GLY A 115 -2.87 0.95 -7.89
C GLY A 115 -2.31 0.92 -6.46
N LEU A 116 -1.80 -0.23 -6.01
CA LEU A 116 -1.20 -0.43 -4.70
C LEU A 116 0.06 0.42 -4.53
N VAL A 117 0.95 0.46 -5.52
CA VAL A 117 2.17 1.30 -5.49
C VAL A 117 1.79 2.79 -5.43
N THR A 118 0.79 3.20 -6.20
CA THR A 118 0.27 4.58 -6.18
C THR A 118 -0.29 4.94 -4.79
N LEU A 119 -1.03 4.01 -4.15
CA LEU A 119 -1.55 4.19 -2.80
C LEU A 119 -0.44 4.45 -1.77
N ILE A 120 0.72 3.81 -1.89
CA ILE A 120 1.85 4.02 -0.96
C ILE A 120 2.20 5.52 -0.92
N GLY A 121 2.37 6.15 -2.08
CA GLY A 121 2.70 7.58 -2.17
C GLY A 121 1.57 8.48 -1.67
N LEU A 122 0.33 8.17 -2.06
CA LEU A 122 -0.85 8.95 -1.67
C LEU A 122 -1.05 8.95 -0.15
N ILE A 123 -0.96 7.78 0.49
CA ILE A 123 -1.16 7.68 1.94
C ILE A 123 0.03 8.23 2.72
N SER A 124 1.24 7.99 2.24
CA SER A 124 2.46 8.52 2.87
C SER A 124 2.41 10.04 2.96
N LYS A 125 1.87 10.74 1.95
CA LYS A 125 1.68 12.21 2.00
C LYS A 125 0.93 12.67 3.25
N HIS A 126 -0.12 11.97 3.66
CA HIS A 126 -0.88 12.33 4.85
C HIS A 126 -0.07 12.12 6.13
N GLY A 127 0.63 10.98 6.24
CA GLY A 127 1.54 10.72 7.35
C GLY A 127 2.68 11.74 7.44
N ILE A 128 3.31 12.06 6.29
CA ILE A 128 4.40 13.03 6.19
C ILE A 128 3.97 14.38 6.74
N LEU A 129 2.81 14.90 6.32
CA LEU A 129 2.34 16.21 6.74
C LEU A 129 2.05 16.29 8.24
N ILE A 130 1.53 15.22 8.85
CA ILE A 130 1.28 15.17 10.29
C ILE A 130 2.61 15.18 11.06
N VAL A 131 3.54 14.30 10.69
CA VAL A 131 4.83 14.14 11.35
C VAL A 131 5.69 15.40 11.20
N GLN A 132 5.75 15.97 9.99
CA GLN A 132 6.48 17.20 9.72
C GLN A 132 5.98 18.36 10.58
N PHE A 133 4.66 18.59 10.59
CA PHE A 133 4.10 19.71 11.33
C PHE A 133 4.23 19.52 12.85
N ALA A 134 4.17 18.28 13.34
CA ALA A 134 4.46 17.98 14.74
C ALA A 134 5.94 18.22 15.09
N ASN A 135 6.87 17.85 14.21
CA ASN A 135 8.30 18.13 14.39
C ASN A 135 8.58 19.64 14.40
N ASP A 136 7.96 20.40 13.49
CA ASP A 136 8.08 21.86 13.43
C ASP A 136 7.58 22.50 14.73
N LEU A 137 6.41 22.08 15.22
CA LEU A 137 5.85 22.56 16.49
C LEU A 137 6.72 22.20 17.71
N GLN A 138 7.38 21.02 17.72
CA GLN A 138 8.33 20.69 18.78
C GLN A 138 9.58 21.58 18.72
N ARG A 139 10.08 21.91 17.52
CA ARG A 139 11.22 22.81 17.34
C ARG A 139 10.89 24.24 17.79
N GLU A 140 9.63 24.66 17.66
CA GLU A 140 9.09 25.89 18.24
C GLU A 140 8.94 25.84 19.78
N GLY A 141 9.26 24.71 20.42
CA GLY A 141 9.29 24.55 21.87
C GLY A 141 8.08 23.86 22.48
N LYS A 142 7.13 23.36 21.67
CA LYS A 142 5.97 22.62 22.21
C LYS A 142 6.35 21.23 22.69
N ALA A 143 5.69 20.78 23.74
CA ALA A 143 5.80 19.40 24.18
C ALA A 143 5.33 18.45 23.07
N LYS A 144 6.01 17.31 22.92
CA LYS A 144 5.73 16.27 21.92
C LYS A 144 4.24 15.94 21.75
N ARG A 145 3.51 15.85 22.85
CA ARG A 145 2.07 15.54 22.85
C ARG A 145 1.22 16.69 22.33
N GLU A 146 1.49 17.90 22.79
CA GLU A 146 0.77 19.09 22.32
C GLU A 146 1.01 19.32 20.82
N ALA A 147 2.25 19.13 20.37
CA ALA A 147 2.64 19.27 18.98
C ALA A 147 1.86 18.33 18.06
N ILE A 148 1.74 17.04 18.40
CA ILE A 148 1.04 16.07 17.55
C ILE A 148 -0.48 16.25 17.58
N GLU A 149 -1.07 16.62 18.73
CA GLU A 149 -2.50 16.90 18.85
C GLU A 149 -2.88 18.11 17.97
N GLN A 150 -2.07 19.17 18.02
CA GLN A 150 -2.28 20.35 17.18
C GLN A 150 -2.01 20.06 15.70
N ALA A 151 -0.97 19.29 15.37
CA ALA A 151 -0.68 18.88 13.99
C ALA A 151 -1.83 18.07 13.40
N ALA A 152 -2.34 17.07 14.13
CA ALA A 152 -3.48 16.27 13.70
C ALA A 152 -4.74 17.14 13.49
N ALA A 153 -5.05 18.04 14.43
CA ALA A 153 -6.24 18.89 14.36
C ALA A 153 -6.21 19.86 13.16
N THR A 154 -5.06 20.50 12.92
CA THR A 154 -4.89 21.44 11.80
C THR A 154 -4.86 20.74 10.44
N ARG A 155 -4.34 19.51 10.37
CA ARG A 155 -4.23 18.74 9.12
C ARG A 155 -5.46 17.89 8.80
N LEU A 156 -6.36 17.66 9.76
CA LEU A 156 -7.57 16.88 9.55
C LEU A 156 -8.40 17.37 8.35
N ARG A 157 -8.73 18.67 8.30
CA ARG A 157 -9.56 19.21 7.20
C ARG A 157 -8.86 19.13 5.83
N PRO A 158 -7.58 19.57 5.68
CA PRO A 158 -6.86 19.39 4.43
C PRO A 158 -6.72 17.93 3.98
N ILE A 159 -6.44 17.00 4.90
CA ILE A 159 -6.30 15.58 4.58
C ILE A 159 -7.60 15.03 4.01
N LEU A 160 -8.71 15.24 4.72
CA LEU A 160 -10.04 14.80 4.26
C LEU A 160 -10.43 15.44 2.92
N MET A 161 -10.12 16.72 2.71
CA MET A 161 -10.36 17.40 1.43
C MET A 161 -9.59 16.71 0.29
N THR A 162 -8.30 16.42 0.48
CA THR A 162 -7.49 15.76 -0.56
C THR A 162 -7.91 14.31 -0.80
N THR A 163 -8.29 13.57 0.25
CA THR A 163 -8.83 12.21 0.11
C THR A 163 -10.14 12.24 -0.68
N ALA A 164 -11.07 13.15 -0.36
CA ALA A 164 -12.32 13.29 -1.09
C ALA A 164 -12.09 13.66 -2.56
N ALA A 165 -11.19 14.61 -2.83
CA ALA A 165 -10.84 15.00 -4.19
C ALA A 165 -10.22 13.83 -4.99
N MET A 166 -9.35 13.02 -4.36
CA MET A 166 -8.77 11.84 -5.01
C MET A 166 -9.81 10.77 -5.30
N VAL A 167 -10.68 10.47 -4.33
CA VAL A 167 -11.78 9.51 -4.51
C VAL A 167 -12.68 9.93 -5.66
N LEU A 168 -13.09 11.20 -5.71
CA LEU A 168 -13.91 11.72 -6.81
C LEU A 168 -13.15 11.76 -8.14
N GLY A 169 -11.84 12.06 -8.12
CA GLY A 169 -11.00 12.10 -9.31
C GLY A 169 -10.74 10.72 -9.91
N VAL A 170 -10.72 9.67 -9.09
CA VAL A 170 -10.52 8.28 -9.52
C VAL A 170 -11.84 7.59 -9.87
N MET A 171 -12.96 8.11 -9.37
CA MET A 171 -14.30 7.57 -9.61
C MET A 171 -14.60 7.26 -11.10
N PRO A 172 -14.19 8.07 -12.10
CA PRO A 172 -14.38 7.73 -13.51
C PRO A 172 -13.71 6.42 -13.95
N LEU A 173 -12.62 5.98 -13.31
CA LEU A 173 -11.98 4.70 -13.63
C LEU A 173 -12.86 3.50 -13.26
N VAL A 174 -13.66 3.64 -12.21
CA VAL A 174 -14.57 2.61 -11.70
C VAL A 174 -15.81 2.47 -12.60
N PHE A 175 -16.22 3.54 -13.26
CA PHE A 175 -17.37 3.54 -14.19
C PHE A 175 -16.98 3.49 -15.67
N ALA A 176 -15.69 3.28 -15.98
CA ALA A 176 -15.21 3.32 -17.36
C ALA A 176 -15.55 2.03 -18.11
N ASP A 177 -16.21 2.17 -19.26
CA ASP A 177 -16.50 1.07 -20.17
C ASP A 177 -15.49 0.93 -21.33
N GLY A 178 -15.51 -0.22 -22.00
CA GLY A 178 -14.74 -0.51 -23.21
C GLY A 178 -13.48 -1.34 -22.99
N ALA A 179 -12.56 -1.31 -23.96
CA ALA A 179 -11.34 -2.12 -23.91
C ALA A 179 -10.49 -1.76 -22.67
N GLY A 180 -10.09 -2.78 -21.89
CA GLY A 180 -9.35 -2.58 -20.65
C GLY A 180 -10.15 -1.99 -19.49
N ALA A 181 -11.49 -1.97 -19.56
CA ALA A 181 -12.37 -1.54 -18.47
C ALA A 181 -12.10 -2.32 -17.18
N ALA A 182 -11.99 -3.65 -17.25
CA ALA A 182 -11.70 -4.49 -16.08
C ALA A 182 -10.40 -4.09 -15.36
N GLY A 183 -9.33 -3.78 -16.10
CA GLY A 183 -8.07 -3.32 -15.51
C GLY A 183 -8.20 -1.94 -14.85
N ARG A 184 -8.89 -0.99 -15.51
CA ARG A 184 -9.15 0.35 -14.97
C ARG A 184 -10.03 0.30 -13.71
N TYR A 185 -11.04 -0.57 -13.72
CA TYR A 185 -11.89 -0.84 -12.56
C TYR A 185 -11.05 -1.33 -11.38
N ASN A 186 -10.21 -2.34 -11.59
CA ASN A 186 -9.35 -2.91 -10.55
C ASN A 186 -8.40 -1.87 -9.93
N MET A 187 -7.77 -1.03 -10.77
CA MET A 187 -6.92 0.06 -10.30
C MET A 187 -7.73 1.12 -9.53
N GLY A 188 -8.89 1.52 -10.07
CA GLY A 188 -9.76 2.54 -9.47
C GLY A 188 -10.34 2.11 -8.13
N LEU A 189 -10.74 0.83 -8.02
CA LEU A 189 -11.25 0.23 -6.79
C LEU A 189 -10.17 0.24 -5.69
N VAL A 190 -8.96 -0.22 -6.01
CA VAL A 190 -7.82 -0.23 -5.08
C VAL A 190 -7.55 1.18 -4.55
N ILE A 191 -7.37 2.15 -5.43
CA ILE A 191 -7.01 3.51 -5.02
C ILE A 191 -8.14 4.13 -4.16
N THR A 192 -9.40 3.96 -4.57
CA THR A 192 -10.54 4.56 -3.88
C THR A 192 -10.73 3.99 -2.49
N THR A 193 -10.75 2.66 -2.36
CA THR A 193 -10.99 1.97 -1.08
C THR A 193 -9.78 2.07 -0.16
N GLY A 194 -8.57 1.92 -0.72
CA GLY A 194 -7.31 2.03 0.01
C GLY A 194 -7.11 3.41 0.61
N ILE A 195 -7.33 4.50 -0.15
CA ILE A 195 -7.16 5.85 0.41
C ILE A 195 -8.28 6.21 1.37
N ALA A 196 -9.53 5.81 1.12
CA ALA A 196 -10.64 6.12 2.03
C ALA A 196 -10.45 5.48 3.41
N ILE A 197 -10.13 4.20 3.44
CA ILE A 197 -9.93 3.44 4.68
C ILE A 197 -8.56 3.76 5.28
N GLY A 198 -7.52 3.81 4.45
CA GLY A 198 -6.17 4.14 4.85
C GLY A 198 -6.09 5.51 5.51
N THR A 199 -6.74 6.54 4.96
CA THR A 199 -6.78 7.88 5.57
C THR A 199 -7.44 7.83 6.94
N LEU A 200 -8.55 7.11 7.09
CA LEU A 200 -9.22 6.95 8.37
C LEU A 200 -8.25 6.37 9.42
N PHE A 201 -7.59 5.25 9.11
CA PHE A 201 -6.61 4.66 10.02
C PHE A 201 -5.40 5.56 10.27
N THR A 202 -4.89 6.25 9.24
CA THR A 202 -3.72 7.13 9.33
C THR A 202 -3.95 8.26 10.32
N LEU A 203 -5.14 8.87 10.30
CA LEU A 203 -5.50 9.96 11.21
C LEU A 203 -5.48 9.57 12.70
N PHE A 204 -5.62 8.28 13.03
CA PHE A 204 -5.55 7.79 14.41
C PHE A 204 -4.21 7.13 14.74
N VAL A 205 -3.70 6.29 13.83
CA VAL A 205 -2.52 5.47 14.07
C VAL A 205 -1.24 6.31 14.02
N VAL A 206 -1.11 7.24 13.07
CA VAL A 206 0.12 8.05 12.95
C VAL A 206 0.36 8.91 14.20
N PRO A 207 -0.63 9.64 14.76
CA PRO A 207 -0.43 10.36 16.01
C PRO A 207 0.02 9.48 17.18
N VAL A 208 -0.57 8.29 17.32
CA VAL A 208 -0.21 7.34 18.39
C VAL A 208 1.22 6.83 18.20
N MET A 209 1.58 6.42 16.98
CA MET A 209 2.93 5.95 16.67
C MET A 209 3.97 7.04 16.85
N TYR A 210 3.62 8.29 16.55
CA TYR A 210 4.48 9.45 16.79
C TYR A 210 4.78 9.62 18.28
N LEU A 211 3.77 9.54 19.16
CA LEU A 211 3.95 9.61 20.60
C LEU A 211 4.90 8.53 21.13
N ILE A 212 4.87 7.33 20.55
CA ILE A 212 5.69 6.19 20.98
C ILE A 212 7.13 6.31 20.45
N LEU A 213 7.30 6.63 19.16
CA LEU A 213 8.59 6.46 18.47
C LEU A 213 9.36 7.76 18.20
N ALA A 214 8.67 8.90 18.08
CA ALA A 214 9.33 10.13 17.63
C ALA A 214 10.35 10.64 18.65
N HIS A 215 11.41 11.29 18.16
CA HIS A 215 12.39 11.94 19.02
C HIS A 215 11.77 13.15 19.73
N ASP A 216 12.31 13.49 20.89
CA ASP A 216 11.88 14.65 21.67
C ASP A 216 12.78 15.85 21.33
N HIS A 217 12.38 16.62 20.32
CA HIS A 217 13.16 17.75 19.82
C HIS A 217 13.08 18.99 20.73
N ALA A 218 12.14 19.02 21.68
CA ALA A 218 12.00 20.13 22.63
C ALA A 218 13.19 20.22 23.60
N LYS A 219 13.85 19.09 23.91
CA LYS A 219 15.03 19.05 24.79
C LYS A 219 16.27 19.66 24.15
N ASP A 220 16.41 19.57 22.83
CA ASP A 220 17.55 20.11 22.10
C ASP A 220 17.51 21.66 22.04
N SER A 221 16.32 22.25 21.88
CA SER A 221 16.15 23.71 21.90
C SER A 221 16.48 24.34 23.27
N ILE A 222 16.19 23.64 24.37
CA ILE A 222 16.53 24.10 25.73
C ILE A 222 18.05 24.03 25.96
N ALA A 223 18.70 22.95 25.54
CA ALA A 223 20.16 22.79 25.67
C ALA A 223 20.97 23.86 24.91
N ILE A 224 20.48 24.31 23.76
CA ILE A 224 21.12 25.37 22.96
C ILE A 224 20.94 26.76 23.59
N SER A 225 19.80 27.02 24.24
CA SER A 225 19.54 28.26 24.99
C SER A 225 20.51 28.39 26.17
N ASP A 226 20.69 27.31 26.94
CA ASP A 226 21.58 27.32 28.11
C ASP A 226 23.06 27.47 27.73
N THR A 227 23.46 26.97 26.55
CA THR A 227 24.85 27.09 26.06
C THR A 227 25.19 28.50 25.57
N LYS A 228 24.20 29.29 25.12
CA LYS A 228 24.41 30.70 24.70
C LYS A 228 24.34 31.70 25.87
N SER A 229 24.04 31.22 27.07
CA SER A 229 23.95 32.02 28.31
C SER A 229 25.28 32.12 29.07
N PHE A 230 26.35 31.51 28.56
CA PHE A 230 27.72 31.59 29.08
C PHE A 230 28.63 32.27 28.05
#